data_AF-A0A9K3M4L6-F1
#
_entry.id   AF-A0A9K3M4L6-F1
#
_cell.length_a   1.000
_cell.length_b   1.000
_cell.length_c   1.000
_cell.angle_alpha   90.00
_cell.angle_beta   90.00
_cell.angle_gamma   90.00
#
_symmetry.space_group_name_H-M   'P 1'
#
loop_
_entity.id
_entity.type
_entity.pdbx_description
1 polymer ?
#
loop_
_entity_poly.entity_id
_entity_poly.type
_entity_poly.pdbx_seq_one_letter_code
_entity_poly.pdbx_strand_id
1 'polypeptide(L)'
;MVGGHFSFPESGLAQLLRGAITPYYNATLQATECIPAGMELFADFGSSWDGNLTENFYQDKIHRYDYDIADDLVESLIAFFDKFPNLSLDMQEDVMDFMLQKILRTATGANAKTINSLIPANPRKLKKVKEAGGTFMYQYQDMIKSNKWLHENGFCLNAIRQGPSTIPHAGRGAFAT
;
A
#
# COMPACT_ATOMS: atom_id res chain seq x y z
N MET A 1 16.08 -42.55 32.44
CA MET A 1 17.11 -42.31 31.41
C MET A 1 16.62 -42.99 30.14
N VAL A 2 16.18 -42.22 29.14
CA VAL A 2 15.82 -42.76 27.83
C VAL A 2 16.79 -42.14 26.84
N GLY A 3 17.68 -42.96 26.31
CA GLY A 3 18.75 -42.55 25.40
C GLY A 3 18.18 -42.19 24.03
N GLY A 4 18.37 -40.95 23.61
CA GLY A 4 18.11 -40.52 22.23
C GLY A 4 19.27 -40.98 21.35
N HIS A 5 19.00 -41.91 20.43
CA HIS A 5 19.87 -42.17 19.29
C HIS A 5 19.87 -40.93 18.39
N PHE A 6 21.00 -40.22 18.36
CA PHE A 6 21.30 -39.26 17.31
C PHE A 6 21.88 -40.02 16.12
N SER A 7 21.03 -40.29 15.13
CA SER A 7 21.47 -40.75 13.82
C SER A 7 22.06 -39.56 13.06
N PHE A 8 23.29 -39.69 12.56
CA PHE A 8 23.83 -38.76 11.59
C PHE A 8 22.99 -38.83 10.30
N PRO A 9 22.59 -37.70 9.69
CA PRO A 9 21.80 -37.74 8.47
C PRO A 9 22.64 -38.29 7.31
N GLU A 10 22.14 -39.34 6.65
CA GLU A 10 22.68 -39.86 5.40
C GLU A 10 22.66 -38.77 4.32
N SER A 11 23.75 -38.65 3.56
CA SER A 11 23.84 -37.66 2.48
C SER A 11 22.81 -37.99 1.40
N GLY A 12 21.93 -37.04 1.07
CA GLY A 12 20.96 -37.17 -0.03
C GLY A 12 19.50 -37.24 0.39
N LEU A 13 19.18 -37.35 1.69
CA LEU A 13 17.79 -37.24 2.17
C LEU A 13 17.40 -35.77 2.36
N ALA A 14 16.29 -35.36 1.73
CA ALA A 14 15.77 -34.00 1.78
C ALA A 14 15.42 -33.58 3.21
N GLN A 15 16.17 -32.63 3.78
CA GLN A 15 15.80 -31.98 5.03
C GLN A 15 14.81 -30.84 4.75
N LEU A 16 13.59 -30.97 5.27
CA LEU A 16 12.47 -30.03 5.15
C LEU A 16 12.72 -28.62 5.74
N LEU A 17 13.90 -28.33 6.30
CA LEU A 17 14.14 -27.15 7.15
C LEU A 17 15.39 -26.33 6.80
N ARG A 18 15.97 -26.49 5.61
CA ARG A 18 17.09 -25.63 5.16
C ARG A 18 16.83 -25.03 3.79
N GLY A 19 16.31 -23.81 3.79
CA GLY A 19 15.99 -22.99 2.61
C GLY A 19 14.88 -21.98 2.92
N ALA A 20 14.57 -21.09 1.98
CA ALA A 20 13.35 -20.28 2.02
C ALA A 20 12.13 -21.18 1.75
N ILE A 21 11.75 -21.96 2.77
CA ILE A 21 10.64 -22.89 2.71
C ILE A 21 9.48 -22.22 3.45
N THR A 22 8.49 -21.77 2.71
CA THR A 22 7.21 -21.36 3.29
C THR A 22 6.35 -22.61 3.53
N PRO A 23 5.72 -22.78 4.70
CA PRO A 23 4.74 -23.85 4.92
C PRO A 23 3.47 -23.63 4.09
N TYR A 24 3.28 -22.43 3.52
CA TYR A 24 2.19 -22.09 2.63
C TYR A 24 2.53 -22.52 1.20
N TYR A 25 2.35 -23.81 0.91
CA TYR A 25 2.43 -24.34 -0.44
C TYR A 25 1.14 -24.00 -1.23
N ASN A 26 1.29 -23.63 -2.51
CA ASN A 26 0.19 -23.22 -3.41
C ASN A 26 -0.57 -21.95 -3.02
N ALA A 27 0.02 -21.04 -2.24
CA ALA A 27 -0.52 -19.69 -2.10
C ALA A 27 -0.53 -19.02 -3.49
N THR A 28 -1.70 -18.60 -3.93
CA THR A 28 -1.90 -17.90 -5.20
C THR A 28 -2.61 -16.58 -4.91
N LEU A 29 -2.27 -15.55 -5.68
CA LEU A 29 -2.96 -14.27 -5.63
C LEU A 29 -4.01 -14.26 -6.74
N GLN A 30 -5.22 -13.85 -6.40
CA GLN A 30 -6.30 -13.64 -7.35
C GLN A 30 -6.59 -12.15 -7.42
N ALA A 31 -6.66 -11.61 -8.63
CA ALA A 31 -7.13 -10.24 -8.84
C ALA A 31 -8.62 -10.16 -8.45
N THR A 32 -8.95 -9.25 -7.55
CA THR A 32 -10.35 -8.97 -7.14
C THR A 32 -11.06 -8.08 -8.15
N GLU A 33 -10.31 -7.37 -8.99
CA GLU A 33 -10.80 -6.47 -10.02
C GLU A 33 -9.94 -6.53 -11.30
N CYS A 34 -10.42 -5.90 -12.37
CA CYS A 34 -9.66 -5.79 -13.60
C CYS A 34 -8.43 -4.91 -13.37
N ILE A 35 -7.24 -5.41 -13.72
CA ILE A 35 -5.97 -4.69 -13.51
C ILE A 35 -5.55 -4.07 -14.86
N PRO A 36 -5.74 -2.75 -15.06
CA PRO A 36 -5.28 -2.07 -16.25
C PRO A 36 -3.75 -2.08 -16.35
N ALA A 37 -3.24 -2.01 -17.58
CA ALA A 37 -1.81 -1.89 -17.82
C ALA A 37 -1.24 -0.66 -17.10
N GLY A 38 -0.12 -0.85 -16.40
CA GLY A 38 0.56 0.21 -15.63
C GLY A 38 0.15 0.36 -14.18
N MET A 39 -0.84 -0.40 -13.72
CA MET A 39 -1.23 -0.40 -12.32
C MET A 39 -0.28 -1.26 -11.46
N GLU A 40 0.10 -0.74 -10.30
CA GLU A 40 0.88 -1.48 -9.33
C GLU A 40 0.01 -2.52 -8.61
N LEU A 41 0.60 -3.70 -8.32
CA LEU A 41 -0.09 -4.79 -7.64
C LEU A 41 0.08 -4.64 -6.13
N PHE A 42 -1.03 -4.47 -5.43
CA PHE A 42 -1.07 -4.53 -3.98
C PHE A 42 -1.74 -5.82 -3.53
N ALA A 43 -1.05 -6.61 -2.72
CA ALA A 43 -1.65 -7.76 -2.09
C ALA A 43 -2.49 -7.29 -0.90
N ASP A 44 -3.78 -7.62 -0.92
CA ASP A 44 -4.63 -7.57 0.26
C ASP A 44 -4.30 -8.79 1.13
N PHE A 45 -3.68 -8.53 2.28
CA PHE A 45 -3.28 -9.58 3.22
C PHE A 45 -4.40 -9.93 4.22
N GLY A 46 -5.59 -9.34 4.06
CA GLY A 46 -6.77 -9.55 4.88
C GLY A 46 -6.79 -8.70 6.15
N SER A 47 -7.99 -8.53 6.70
CA SER A 47 -8.26 -7.73 7.91
C SER A 47 -7.48 -8.17 9.15
N SER A 48 -6.98 -9.41 9.19
CA SER A 48 -6.12 -9.90 10.27
C SER A 48 -4.67 -9.40 10.17
N TRP A 49 -4.18 -9.08 8.96
CA TRP A 49 -2.83 -8.54 8.75
C TRP A 49 -2.80 -7.02 8.97
N ASP A 50 -3.88 -6.34 8.57
CA ASP A 50 -4.08 -4.91 8.86
C ASP A 50 -4.37 -4.63 10.35
N GLY A 51 -4.48 -5.69 11.15
CA GLY A 51 -4.43 -5.64 12.61
C GLY A 51 -5.75 -5.25 13.28
N ASN A 52 -5.86 -5.63 14.55
CA ASN A 52 -6.87 -5.09 15.45
C ASN A 52 -6.44 -3.64 15.79
N LEU A 53 -7.19 -2.66 15.30
CA LEU A 53 -6.92 -1.20 15.38
C LEU A 53 -6.63 -0.65 16.79
N THR A 54 -6.82 -1.46 17.83
CA THR A 54 -6.52 -1.10 19.23
C THR A 54 -5.03 -1.14 19.56
N GLU A 55 -4.22 -1.88 18.81
CA GLU A 55 -2.79 -2.00 19.05
C GLU A 55 -1.98 -1.28 17.97
N ASN A 56 -1.88 0.03 18.16
CA ASN A 56 -1.02 0.96 17.42
C ASN A 56 0.48 0.66 17.68
N PHE A 57 0.95 -0.54 17.32
CA PHE A 57 2.37 -0.93 17.47
C PHE A 57 3.28 -0.22 16.44
N TYR A 58 2.69 0.28 15.35
CA TYR A 58 3.37 1.02 14.29
C TYR A 58 2.66 2.35 14.03
N GLN A 59 2.69 3.27 15.00
CA GLN A 59 2.04 4.59 14.92
C GLN A 59 2.46 5.46 13.71
N ASP A 60 3.53 5.08 13.02
CA ASP A 60 4.10 5.81 11.88
C ASP A 60 3.69 5.25 10.51
N LYS A 61 2.86 4.19 10.45
CA LYS A 61 2.42 3.62 9.18
C LYS A 61 1.14 4.29 8.69
N ILE A 62 1.19 4.79 7.45
CA ILE A 62 0.03 5.29 6.73
C ILE A 62 -0.78 4.07 6.27
N HIS A 63 -2.05 4.00 6.65
CA HIS A 63 -2.98 2.96 6.23
C HIS A 63 -3.82 3.44 5.04
N ARG A 64 -4.40 2.49 4.29
CA ARG A 64 -5.34 2.80 3.20
C ARG A 64 -6.49 3.70 3.68
N TYR A 65 -7.06 3.40 4.85
CA TYR A 65 -8.15 4.18 5.42
C TYR A 65 -7.77 5.63 5.77
N ASP A 66 -6.48 5.93 5.98
CA ASP A 66 -6.05 7.32 6.20
C ASP A 66 -6.19 8.15 4.92
N TYR A 67 -5.99 7.54 3.74
CA TYR A 67 -6.26 8.17 2.45
C TYR A 67 -7.75 8.38 2.21
N ASP A 68 -8.59 7.40 2.56
CA ASP A 68 -10.05 7.52 2.42
C ASP A 68 -10.58 8.70 3.26
N ILE A 69 -10.13 8.81 4.52
CA ILE A 69 -10.51 9.94 5.40
C ILE A 69 -9.98 11.28 4.84
N ALA A 70 -8.76 11.29 4.31
CA ALA A 70 -8.18 12.49 3.72
C ALA A 70 -8.98 12.94 2.48
N ASP A 71 -9.41 12.01 1.65
CA ASP A 71 -10.19 12.26 0.43
C ASP A 71 -11.58 12.82 0.76
N ASP A 72 -12.27 12.22 1.73
CA ASP A 72 -13.55 12.74 2.24
C ASP A 72 -13.44 14.19 2.75
N LEU A 73 -12.33 14.52 3.41
CA LEU A 73 -12.08 15.87 3.91
C LEU A 73 -11.78 16.85 2.76
N VAL A 74 -11.01 16.43 1.76
CA VAL A 74 -10.75 17.22 0.54
C VAL A 74 -12.06 17.50 -0.20
N GLU A 75 -12.92 16.50 -0.38
CA GLU A 75 -14.22 16.68 -1.02
C GLU A 75 -15.12 17.67 -0.26
N SER A 76 -15.14 17.54 1.07
CA SER A 76 -15.91 18.41 1.95
C SER A 76 -15.43 19.87 1.88
N LEU A 77 -14.11 20.09 1.84
CA LEU A 77 -13.52 21.43 1.69
C LEU A 77 -13.83 22.04 0.32
N ILE A 78 -13.71 21.26 -0.76
CA ILE A 78 -14.07 21.71 -2.11
C ILE A 78 -15.54 22.11 -2.16
N ALA A 79 -16.43 21.27 -1.65
CA ALA A 79 -17.87 21.55 -1.61
C ALA A 79 -18.18 22.81 -0.80
N PHE A 80 -17.48 23.04 0.32
CA PHE A 80 -17.60 24.26 1.11
C PHE A 80 -17.16 25.50 0.31
N PHE A 81 -15.99 25.47 -0.32
CA PHE A 81 -15.49 26.61 -1.09
C PHE A 81 -16.34 26.90 -2.34
N ASP A 82 -16.85 25.87 -3.01
CA ASP A 82 -17.75 26.04 -4.16
C ASP A 82 -19.10 26.65 -3.74
N LYS A 83 -19.57 26.40 -2.51
CA LYS A 83 -20.76 27.04 -1.94
C LYS A 83 -20.54 28.52 -1.59
N PHE A 84 -19.30 28.92 -1.32
CA PHE A 84 -18.92 30.27 -0.91
C PHE A 84 -17.82 30.84 -1.85
N PRO A 85 -18.13 31.07 -3.14
CA PRO A 85 -17.13 31.42 -4.16
C PRO A 85 -16.43 32.77 -3.94
N ASN A 86 -16.99 33.64 -3.10
CA ASN A 86 -16.46 34.97 -2.80
C ASN A 86 -15.50 34.98 -1.60
N LEU A 87 -15.17 33.82 -1.01
CA LEU A 87 -14.16 33.73 0.04
C LEU A 87 -12.80 34.16 -0.50
N SER A 88 -12.14 35.09 0.19
CA SER A 88 -10.74 35.42 -0.09
C SER A 88 -9.85 34.20 0.13
N LEU A 89 -8.68 34.19 -0.49
CA LEU A 89 -7.72 33.09 -0.30
C LEU A 89 -7.36 32.93 1.19
N ASP A 90 -7.10 34.04 1.88
CA ASP A 90 -6.74 34.03 3.31
C ASP A 90 -7.83 33.36 4.15
N MET A 91 -9.12 33.63 3.87
CA MET A 91 -10.22 32.96 4.57
C MET A 91 -10.32 31.47 4.21
N GLN A 92 -9.98 31.07 2.97
CA GLN A 92 -9.92 29.65 2.61
C GLN A 92 -8.80 28.94 3.36
N GLU A 93 -7.65 29.58 3.51
CA GLU A 93 -6.51 29.08 4.31
C GLU A 93 -6.92 28.94 5.78
N ASP A 94 -7.56 29.95 6.37
CA ASP A 94 -8.04 29.91 7.76
C ASP A 94 -9.06 28.79 8.01
N VAL A 95 -10.02 28.62 7.08
CA VAL A 95 -11.02 27.54 7.17
C VAL A 95 -10.34 26.18 7.07
N MET A 96 -9.41 26.03 6.14
CA MET A 96 -8.69 24.77 5.94
C MET A 96 -7.86 24.43 7.19
N ASP A 97 -7.12 25.40 7.72
CA ASP A 97 -6.35 25.23 8.95
C ASP A 97 -7.24 24.88 10.15
N PHE A 98 -8.40 25.52 10.27
CA PHE A 98 -9.37 25.17 11.31
C PHE A 98 -9.86 23.72 11.19
N MET A 99 -10.24 23.29 9.99
CA MET A 99 -10.70 21.92 9.74
C MET A 99 -9.60 20.89 10.04
N LEU A 100 -8.38 21.13 9.55
CA LEU A 100 -7.25 20.21 9.69
C LEU A 100 -6.68 20.17 11.11
N GLN A 101 -6.62 21.30 11.81
CA GLN A 101 -5.99 21.34 13.14
C GLN A 101 -6.96 21.07 14.28
N LYS A 102 -8.22 21.50 14.16
CA LYS A 102 -9.19 21.42 15.26
C LYS A 102 -10.14 20.24 15.08
N ILE A 103 -10.73 20.10 13.91
CA ILE A 103 -11.77 19.08 13.69
C ILE A 103 -11.14 17.72 13.48
N LEU A 104 -10.18 17.59 12.57
CA LEU A 104 -9.51 16.32 12.30
C LEU A 104 -8.88 15.75 13.57
N ARG A 105 -8.15 16.57 14.34
CA ARG A 105 -7.56 16.15 15.62
C ARG A 105 -8.58 15.64 16.63
N THR A 106 -9.79 16.18 16.62
CA THR A 106 -10.87 15.73 17.52
C THR A 106 -11.51 14.43 17.03
N ALA A 107 -11.63 14.26 15.72
CA ALA A 107 -12.29 13.10 15.10
C ALA A 107 -11.39 11.85 15.01
N THR A 108 -10.10 12.01 14.71
CA THR A 108 -9.19 10.89 14.39
C THR A 108 -8.08 10.67 15.41
N GLY A 109 -8.03 11.50 16.46
CA GLY A 109 -7.12 11.32 17.59
C GLY A 109 -5.64 11.24 17.17
N ALA A 110 -5.02 10.08 17.37
CA ALA A 110 -3.59 9.87 17.12
C ALA A 110 -3.20 9.99 15.63
N ASN A 111 -4.07 9.60 14.70
CA ASN A 111 -3.76 9.58 13.27
C ASN A 111 -3.92 10.94 12.58
N ALA A 112 -4.43 11.96 13.30
CA ALA A 112 -4.70 13.27 12.73
C ALA A 112 -3.47 13.92 12.08
N LYS A 113 -2.28 13.73 12.66
CA LYS A 113 -1.03 14.27 12.10
C LYS A 113 -0.69 13.61 10.77
N THR A 114 -0.85 12.29 10.69
CA THR A 114 -0.62 11.49 9.48
C THR A 114 -1.59 11.90 8.39
N ILE A 115 -2.90 11.93 8.67
CA ILE A 115 -3.94 12.31 7.71
C ILE A 115 -3.73 13.75 7.23
N ASN A 116 -3.40 14.69 8.13
CA ASN A 116 -3.11 16.07 7.75
C ASN A 116 -1.94 16.16 6.76
N SER A 117 -0.92 15.31 6.91
CA SER A 117 0.22 15.27 5.97
C SER A 117 -0.16 14.79 4.56
N LEU A 118 -1.31 14.12 4.40
CA LEU A 118 -1.81 13.65 3.11
C LEU A 118 -2.45 14.76 2.27
N ILE A 119 -2.88 15.84 2.92
CA ILE A 119 -3.64 16.92 2.30
C ILE A 119 -2.68 18.09 2.02
N PRO A 120 -2.71 18.68 0.81
CA PRO A 120 -1.84 19.80 0.48
C PRO A 120 -2.23 21.05 1.30
N ALA A 121 -1.24 21.72 1.88
CA ALA A 121 -1.43 22.93 2.69
C ALA A 121 -1.99 24.16 1.95
N ASN A 122 -2.15 24.12 0.61
CA ASN A 122 -2.69 25.24 -0.15
C ASN A 122 -4.10 24.90 -0.69
N PRO A 123 -5.14 25.67 -0.33
CA PRO A 123 -6.52 25.44 -0.78
C PRO A 123 -6.69 25.36 -2.31
N ARG A 124 -5.87 26.09 -3.08
CA ARG A 124 -5.93 26.08 -4.55
C ARG A 124 -5.54 24.73 -5.15
N LYS A 125 -4.86 23.87 -4.40
CA LYS A 125 -4.43 22.55 -4.85
C LYS A 125 -5.51 21.47 -4.65
N LEU A 126 -6.55 21.73 -3.85
CA LEU A 126 -7.58 20.73 -3.55
C LEU A 126 -8.30 20.21 -4.80
N LYS A 127 -8.63 21.09 -5.76
CA LYS A 127 -9.23 20.67 -7.04
C LYS A 127 -8.30 19.74 -7.83
N LYS A 128 -6.99 20.01 -7.82
CA LYS A 128 -5.99 19.14 -8.45
C LYS A 128 -5.87 17.78 -7.78
N VAL A 129 -6.07 17.71 -6.46
CA VAL A 129 -6.12 16.42 -5.74
C VAL A 129 -7.30 15.58 -6.24
N LYS A 130 -8.48 16.20 -6.34
CA LYS A 130 -9.67 15.53 -6.87
C LYS A 130 -9.48 15.08 -8.33
N GLU A 131 -8.92 15.95 -9.18
CA GLU A 131 -8.61 15.63 -10.58
C GLU A 131 -7.58 14.51 -10.72
N ALA A 132 -6.62 14.39 -9.79
CA ALA A 132 -5.65 13.30 -9.77
C ALA A 132 -6.27 11.95 -9.35
N GLY A 133 -7.50 11.94 -8.83
CA GLY A 133 -8.16 10.73 -8.33
C GLY A 133 -7.94 10.46 -6.84
N GLY A 134 -7.65 11.50 -6.03
CA GLY A 134 -7.50 11.40 -4.57
C GLY A 134 -6.10 11.80 -4.08
N THR A 135 -5.95 11.89 -2.77
CA THR A 135 -4.71 12.28 -2.06
C THR A 135 -3.58 11.28 -2.33
N PHE A 136 -3.88 9.99 -2.41
CA PHE A 136 -2.91 8.95 -2.77
C PHE A 136 -2.32 9.21 -4.16
N MET A 137 -3.19 9.29 -5.17
CA MET A 137 -2.77 9.49 -6.57
C MET A 137 -2.08 10.85 -6.78
N TYR A 138 -2.50 11.88 -6.02
CA TYR A 138 -1.86 13.18 -6.04
C TYR A 138 -0.43 13.15 -5.47
N GLN A 139 -0.15 12.34 -4.45
CA GLN A 139 1.20 12.18 -3.89
C GLN A 139 2.08 11.29 -4.77
N TYR A 140 1.52 10.20 -5.30
CA TYR A 140 2.25 9.18 -6.04
C TYR A 140 1.90 9.18 -7.52
N GLN A 141 2.01 10.35 -8.16
CA GLN A 141 1.72 10.52 -9.59
C GLN A 141 2.56 9.59 -10.48
N ASP A 142 3.74 9.20 -9.99
CA ASP A 142 4.69 8.34 -10.68
C ASP A 142 4.54 6.85 -10.41
N MET A 143 3.66 6.44 -9.48
CA MET A 143 3.46 5.02 -9.19
C MET A 143 2.78 4.31 -10.36
N ILE A 144 1.75 4.93 -10.94
CA ILE A 144 1.06 4.38 -12.10
C ILE A 144 1.71 4.94 -13.36
N LYS A 145 2.46 4.10 -14.07
CA LYS A 145 3.13 4.50 -15.31
C LYS A 145 2.15 4.46 -16.48
N SER A 146 2.21 5.49 -17.32
CA SER A 146 1.43 5.52 -18.56
C SER A 146 1.82 4.36 -19.49
N ASN A 147 0.88 3.88 -20.31
CA ASN A 147 1.16 2.86 -21.32
C ASN A 147 2.32 3.24 -22.25
N LYS A 148 2.42 4.52 -22.61
CA LYS A 148 3.55 5.03 -23.39
C LYS A 148 4.88 4.84 -22.67
N TRP A 149 4.96 5.25 -21.40
CA TRP A 149 6.17 5.07 -20.59
C TRP A 149 6.54 3.59 -20.45
N LEU A 150 5.56 2.71 -20.24
CA LEU A 150 5.77 1.26 -20.14
C LEU A 150 6.26 0.65 -21.45
N HIS A 151 5.81 1.13 -22.61
CA HIS A 151 6.35 0.69 -23.89
C HIS A 151 7.80 1.12 -24.09
N GLU A 152 8.16 2.32 -23.65
CA GLU A 152 9.51 2.87 -23.82
C GLU A 152 10.52 2.35 -22.79
N ASN A 153 10.08 2.10 -21.55
CA ASN A 153 10.95 1.82 -20.40
C ASN A 153 10.60 0.52 -19.65
N GLY A 154 9.39 -0.01 -19.85
CA GLY A 154 8.97 -1.25 -19.21
C GLY A 154 9.66 -2.45 -19.85
N PHE A 155 9.95 -3.47 -19.04
CA PHE A 155 10.44 -4.75 -19.52
C PHE A 155 9.49 -5.85 -19.04
N CYS A 156 9.07 -6.71 -19.96
CA CYS A 156 8.32 -7.90 -19.58
C CYS A 156 9.29 -8.91 -18.95
N LEU A 157 8.96 -9.39 -17.75
CA LEU A 157 9.64 -10.54 -17.14
C LEU A 157 9.18 -11.86 -17.79
N ASN A 158 9.30 -11.96 -19.12
CA ASN A 158 9.01 -13.18 -19.88
C ASN A 158 10.09 -14.25 -19.70
N ALA A 159 11.25 -13.86 -19.17
CA ALA A 159 12.38 -14.74 -18.95
C ALA A 159 12.31 -15.48 -17.60
N ILE A 160 11.14 -15.64 -16.97
CA ILE A 160 11.00 -16.35 -15.70
C ILE A 160 10.03 -17.51 -15.85
N ARG A 161 10.47 -18.72 -15.50
CA ARG A 161 9.61 -19.90 -15.34
C ARG A 161 9.47 -20.28 -13.88
N GLN A 162 8.26 -20.64 -13.47
CA GLN A 162 8.04 -21.34 -12.21
C GLN A 162 8.40 -22.82 -12.35
N GLY A 163 9.00 -23.43 -11.33
CA GLY A 163 9.27 -24.87 -11.37
C GLY A 163 9.97 -25.43 -10.12
N PRO A 164 10.27 -26.74 -10.10
CA PRO A 164 11.17 -27.33 -9.13
C PRO A 164 12.63 -26.93 -9.45
N SER A 165 13.40 -26.63 -8.41
CA SER A 165 14.84 -26.42 -8.52
C SER A 165 15.55 -27.72 -8.88
N THR A 166 16.57 -27.63 -9.72
CA THR A 166 17.51 -28.72 -9.98
C THR A 166 18.58 -28.83 -8.89
N ILE A 167 18.73 -27.79 -8.05
CA ILE A 167 19.66 -27.79 -6.92
C ILE A 167 19.07 -28.66 -5.80
N PRO A 168 19.83 -29.65 -5.29
CA PRO A 168 19.38 -30.45 -4.16
C PRO A 168 18.94 -29.57 -2.98
N HIS A 169 17.80 -29.90 -2.39
CA HIS A 169 17.21 -29.23 -1.21
C HIS A 169 16.65 -27.82 -1.43
N ALA A 170 16.71 -27.24 -2.64
CA ALA A 170 16.26 -25.87 -2.87
C ALA A 170 14.73 -25.71 -3.09
N GLY A 171 13.97 -26.79 -3.23
CA GLY A 171 12.51 -26.74 -3.35
C GLY A 171 12.01 -26.18 -4.70
N ARG A 172 10.93 -25.38 -4.67
CA ARG A 172 10.34 -24.72 -5.86
C ARG A 172 10.70 -23.22 -5.87
N GLY A 173 10.81 -22.64 -7.06
CA GLY A 173 11.13 -21.23 -7.22
C GLY A 173 10.80 -20.67 -8.60
N ALA A 174 11.20 -19.41 -8.81
CA ALA A 174 11.17 -18.73 -10.10
C ALA A 174 12.60 -18.75 -10.68
N PHE A 175 12.75 -19.21 -11.92
CA PHE A 175 14.05 -19.40 -12.57
C PHE A 175 14.10 -18.60 -13.85
N ALA A 176 15.25 -17.99 -14.12
CA ALA A 176 15.52 -17.44 -15.44
C ALA A 176 15.38 -18.53 -16.53
N THR A 177 14.72 -18.24 -17.64
CA THR A 177 14.60 -19.11 -18.82
C THR A 177 15.61 -18.76 -19.88
#